data_AF-A0A258KTP9-F1
#
_entry.id   AF-A0A258KTP9-F1
#
_cell.length_a   1.000
_cell.length_b   1.000
_cell.length_c   1.000
_cell.angle_alpha   90.00
_cell.angle_beta   90.00
_cell.angle_gamma   90.00
#
_symmetry.space_group_name_H-M   'P 1'
#
loop_
_entity.id
_entity.type
_entity.pdbx_description
1 polymer ?
#
loop_
_entity_poly.entity_id
_entity_poly.type
_entity_poly.pdbx_seq_one_letter_code
_entity_poly.pdbx_strand_id
1 'polypeptide(L)'
;MADIASLQERPLTLDELTAYFASGSKPREQFRVGAEHEKFGFYLNSHAPVPYYGDNGVHALLTGLQRFGWKPVMEGEVVIGLERNGANVSLEPGGQFELSGAPLLTMHDICAETGQHLDEVKTVADELGLGFMGLGFSPVWKREDVPVMPKGRYVIMRNYMPKVGGLGL
;
A
#
# COMPACT_ATOMS: atom_id res chain seq x y z
N MET A 1 -21.75 -9.86 5.86
CA MET A 1 -21.40 -9.98 7.29
C MET A 1 -20.42 -11.13 7.37
N ALA A 2 -19.17 -10.88 7.75
CA ALA A 2 -18.26 -11.97 8.05
C ALA A 2 -18.84 -12.70 9.26
N ASP A 3 -19.12 -13.98 9.08
CA ASP A 3 -19.51 -14.88 10.16
C ASP A 3 -18.38 -14.82 11.20
N ILE A 4 -18.68 -14.36 12.41
CA ILE A 4 -17.72 -14.33 13.50
C ILE A 4 -17.53 -15.81 13.85
N ALA A 5 -16.58 -16.45 13.14
CA ALA A 5 -16.20 -17.82 13.38
C ALA A 5 -16.03 -17.99 14.89
N SER A 6 -16.78 -18.93 15.47
CA SER A 6 -16.72 -19.24 16.89
C SER A 6 -15.25 -19.30 17.30
N LEU A 7 -14.83 -18.43 18.22
CA LEU A 7 -13.46 -18.47 18.76
C LEU A 7 -13.25 -19.86 19.35
N GLN A 8 -12.53 -20.73 18.63
CA GLN A 8 -12.21 -22.05 19.11
C GLN A 8 -11.01 -21.92 20.06
N GLU A 9 -11.21 -22.25 21.34
CA GLU A 9 -10.16 -22.23 22.38
C GLU A 9 -9.19 -23.42 22.28
N ARG A 10 -8.93 -23.93 21.07
CA ARG A 10 -7.95 -25.01 20.84
C ARG A 10 -6.93 -24.59 19.78
N PRO A 11 -5.72 -25.17 19.80
CA PRO A 11 -4.75 -24.95 18.74
C PRO A 11 -5.32 -25.31 17.36
N LEU A 12 -4.94 -24.51 16.35
CA LEU A 12 -5.17 -24.84 14.95
C LEU A 12 -4.37 -26.09 14.58
N THR A 13 -4.99 -26.96 13.80
CA THR A 13 -4.38 -28.14 13.20
C THR A 13 -3.81 -27.81 11.83
N LEU A 14 -2.89 -28.65 11.32
CA LEU A 14 -2.37 -28.51 9.95
C LEU A 14 -3.51 -28.60 8.91
N ASP A 15 -4.49 -29.47 9.13
CA ASP A 15 -5.62 -29.64 8.23
C ASP A 15 -6.46 -28.36 8.13
N GLU A 16 -6.63 -27.62 9.22
CA GLU A 16 -7.32 -26.33 9.20
C GLU A 16 -6.53 -25.25 8.47
N LEU A 17 -5.21 -25.23 8.67
CA LEU A 17 -4.33 -24.30 7.96
C LEU A 17 -4.36 -24.56 6.44
N THR A 18 -4.32 -25.83 6.02
CA THR A 18 -4.40 -26.20 4.60
C THR A 18 -5.81 -25.99 4.04
N ALA A 19 -6.86 -26.25 4.82
CA ALA A 19 -8.24 -25.99 4.42
C ALA A 19 -8.51 -24.50 4.19
N TYR A 20 -7.89 -23.60 4.98
CA TYR A 20 -7.96 -22.16 4.75
C TYR A 20 -7.47 -21.80 3.33
N PHE A 21 -6.31 -22.30 2.90
CA PHE A 21 -5.82 -22.09 1.53
C PHE A 21 -6.73 -22.74 0.48
N ALA A 22 -7.20 -23.97 0.73
CA ALA A 22 -8.09 -24.68 -0.18
C ALA A 22 -9.41 -23.94 -0.40
N SER A 23 -9.92 -23.25 0.62
CA SER A 23 -11.14 -22.41 0.53
C SER A 23 -11.02 -21.25 -0.46
N GLY A 24 -9.79 -20.85 -0.82
CA GLY A 24 -9.52 -19.85 -1.84
C GLY A 24 -9.76 -20.32 -3.28
N SER A 25 -9.90 -21.64 -3.50
CA SER A 25 -10.11 -22.25 -4.82
C SER A 25 -11.43 -21.81 -5.43
N LYS A 26 -11.38 -21.35 -6.68
CA LYS A 26 -12.54 -20.83 -7.41
C LYS A 26 -12.65 -21.54 -8.76
N PRO A 27 -13.87 -21.71 -9.30
CA PRO A 27 -14.02 -22.19 -10.67
C PRO A 27 -13.59 -21.08 -11.66
N ARG A 28 -13.30 -21.46 -12.91
CA ARG A 28 -12.67 -20.57 -13.90
C ARG A 28 -13.46 -19.28 -14.15
N GLU A 29 -14.79 -19.36 -14.13
CA GLU A 29 -15.70 -18.23 -14.30
C GLU A 29 -15.61 -17.17 -13.19
N GLN A 30 -15.06 -17.54 -12.03
CA GLN A 30 -14.81 -16.64 -10.90
C GLN A 30 -13.36 -16.15 -10.83
N PHE A 31 -12.50 -16.54 -11.79
CA PHE A 31 -11.15 -16.01 -11.84
C PHE A 31 -11.16 -14.50 -12.09
N ARG A 32 -10.27 -13.81 -11.39
CA ARG A 32 -10.05 -12.38 -11.45
C ARG A 32 -8.55 -12.11 -11.42
N VAL A 33 -8.15 -10.92 -11.83
CA VAL A 33 -6.77 -10.42 -11.75
C VAL A 33 -6.78 -9.15 -10.91
N GLY A 34 -6.03 -9.17 -9.81
CA GLY A 34 -5.63 -7.96 -9.10
C GLY A 34 -4.25 -7.53 -9.60
N ALA A 35 -4.04 -6.23 -9.72
CA ALA A 35 -2.75 -5.66 -10.08
C ALA A 35 -2.28 -4.71 -8.99
N GLU A 36 -1.00 -4.82 -8.63
CA GLU A 36 -0.38 -3.95 -7.65
C GLU A 36 0.78 -3.19 -8.28
N HIS A 37 0.98 -1.94 -7.86
CA HIS A 37 2.14 -1.17 -8.26
C HIS A 37 2.55 -0.20 -7.16
N GLU A 38 3.86 0.01 -7.06
CA GLU A 38 4.48 1.00 -6.18
C GLU A 38 5.08 2.14 -6.99
N LYS A 39 5.23 3.29 -6.34
CA LYS A 39 5.86 4.48 -6.92
C LYS A 39 6.52 5.32 -5.84
N PHE A 40 7.63 5.95 -6.19
CA PHE A 40 8.38 6.83 -5.29
C PHE A 40 7.84 8.25 -5.37
N GLY A 41 7.31 8.77 -4.26
CA GLY A 41 6.96 10.19 -4.13
C GLY A 41 8.19 11.04 -3.84
N PHE A 42 8.30 12.21 -4.46
CA PHE A 42 9.39 13.15 -4.25
C PHE A 42 8.93 14.61 -4.33
N TYR A 43 9.64 15.53 -3.69
CA TYR A 43 9.38 16.96 -3.85
C TYR A 43 9.88 17.49 -5.19
N LEU A 44 9.04 18.20 -5.95
CA LEU A 44 9.43 18.73 -7.27
C LEU A 44 10.57 19.77 -7.20
N ASN A 45 10.71 20.48 -6.08
CA ASN A 45 11.72 21.54 -5.93
C ASN A 45 13.14 21.03 -5.57
N SER A 46 13.23 19.88 -4.92
CA SER A 46 14.47 19.39 -4.28
C SER A 46 14.79 17.94 -4.63
N HIS A 47 13.81 17.22 -5.19
CA HIS A 47 13.87 15.77 -5.44
C HIS A 47 14.12 14.93 -4.18
N ALA A 48 13.92 15.50 -2.99
CA ALA A 48 14.00 14.78 -1.73
C ALA A 48 12.81 13.81 -1.57
N PRO A 49 12.99 12.69 -0.86
CA PRO A 49 11.89 11.77 -0.55
C PRO A 49 10.86 12.44 0.37
N VAL A 50 9.60 11.99 0.29
CA VAL A 50 8.49 12.62 1.00
C VAL A 50 8.29 11.99 2.38
N PRO A 51 8.48 12.73 3.49
CA PRO A 51 8.19 12.22 4.83
C PRO A 51 6.68 12.01 5.04
N TYR A 52 6.34 11.24 6.07
CA TYR A 52 4.93 11.00 6.39
C TYR A 52 4.20 12.29 6.83
N TYR A 53 4.78 12.99 7.81
CA TYR A 53 4.23 14.23 8.36
C TYR A 53 4.71 15.48 7.59
N GLY A 54 4.03 16.60 7.84
CA GLY A 54 4.29 17.90 7.22
C GLY A 54 3.14 18.33 6.32
N ASP A 55 3.07 19.65 6.05
CA ASP A 55 1.98 20.25 5.27
C ASP A 55 1.86 19.62 3.87
N ASN A 56 3.00 19.22 3.30
CA ASN A 56 3.11 18.56 2.00
C ASN A 56 3.69 17.13 2.14
N GLY A 57 3.32 16.41 3.20
CA GLY A 57 3.75 15.03 3.46
C GLY A 57 2.80 13.97 2.88
N VAL A 58 3.13 12.69 3.09
CA VAL A 58 2.28 11.56 2.69
C VAL A 58 0.90 11.62 3.36
N HIS A 59 0.83 12.05 4.63
CA HIS A 59 -0.45 12.23 5.32
C HIS A 59 -1.36 13.22 4.57
N ALA A 60 -0.84 14.36 4.13
CA ALA A 60 -1.59 15.34 3.37
C ALA A 60 -2.10 14.77 2.04
N LEU A 61 -1.28 13.97 1.36
CA LEU A 61 -1.68 13.26 0.14
C LEU A 61 -2.84 12.28 0.40
N LEU A 62 -2.73 11.46 1.45
CA LEU A 62 -3.78 10.51 1.83
C LEU A 62 -5.07 11.25 2.19
N THR A 63 -5.00 12.36 2.93
CA THR A 63 -6.15 13.21 3.26
C THR A 63 -6.79 13.78 1.99
N GLY A 64 -5.98 14.31 1.06
CA GLY A 64 -6.48 14.89 -0.19
C GLY A 64 -7.22 13.87 -1.06
N LEU A 65 -6.74 12.63 -1.12
CA LEU A 65 -7.37 11.55 -1.90
C LEU A 65 -8.76 11.16 -1.38
N GLN A 66 -9.08 11.41 -0.10
CA GLN A 66 -10.40 11.09 0.47
C GLN A 66 -11.54 11.81 -0.25
N ARG A 67 -11.27 12.96 -0.91
CA ARG A 67 -12.27 13.67 -1.72
C ARG A 67 -12.77 12.89 -2.93
N PHE A 68 -12.05 11.85 -3.35
CA PHE A 68 -12.45 10.93 -4.42
C PHE A 68 -13.18 9.68 -3.89
N GLY A 69 -13.63 9.70 -2.64
CA GLY A 69 -14.39 8.60 -2.01
C GLY A 69 -13.54 7.49 -1.42
N TRP A 70 -12.22 7.71 -1.30
CA TRP A 70 -11.33 6.84 -0.55
C TRP A 70 -11.59 6.96 0.96
N LYS A 71 -11.66 5.83 1.65
CA LYS A 71 -11.87 5.78 3.11
C LYS A 71 -10.55 5.51 3.84
N PRO A 72 -10.28 6.18 4.97
CA PRO A 72 -9.04 5.98 5.70
C PRO A 72 -8.94 4.61 6.37
N VAL A 73 -7.78 3.98 6.24
CA VAL A 73 -7.38 2.80 7.00
C VAL A 73 -6.44 3.26 8.11
N MET A 74 -6.79 2.93 9.36
CA MET A 74 -6.14 3.47 10.56
C MET A 74 -5.28 2.43 11.28
N GLU A 75 -4.12 2.86 11.78
CA GLU A 75 -3.34 2.15 12.81
C GLU A 75 -3.30 3.05 14.06
N GLY A 76 -4.13 2.74 15.06
CA GLY A 76 -4.42 3.67 16.14
C GLY A 76 -5.08 4.93 15.59
N GLU A 77 -4.46 6.09 15.83
CA GLU A 77 -4.93 7.40 15.36
C GLU A 77 -4.30 7.81 14.01
N VAL A 78 -3.42 6.99 13.44
CA VAL A 78 -2.64 7.32 12.25
C VAL A 78 -3.27 6.72 10.99
N VAL A 79 -3.50 7.54 9.96
CA VAL A 79 -3.96 7.05 8.65
C VAL A 79 -2.78 6.37 7.93
N ILE A 80 -2.82 5.06 7.73
CA ILE A 80 -1.72 4.28 7.13
C ILE A 80 -2.00 3.81 5.70
N GLY A 81 -3.18 4.13 5.18
CA GLY A 81 -3.64 3.71 3.87
C GLY A 81 -5.06 4.19 3.61
N LEU A 82 -5.59 3.80 2.45
CA LEU A 82 -6.96 4.07 2.05
C LEU A 82 -7.59 2.82 1.44
N GLU A 83 -8.91 2.72 1.48
CA GLU A 83 -9.67 1.68 0.79
C GLU A 83 -10.82 2.28 -0.04
N ARG A 84 -11.11 1.69 -1.19
CA ARG A 84 -12.25 2.04 -2.04
C ARG A 84 -12.59 0.89 -2.97
N ASN A 85 -13.85 0.43 -2.94
CA ASN A 85 -14.41 -0.52 -3.92
C ASN A 85 -13.58 -1.81 -4.14
N GLY A 86 -12.90 -2.31 -3.11
CA GLY A 86 -12.06 -3.51 -3.19
C GLY A 86 -10.60 -3.25 -3.57
N ALA A 87 -10.23 -2.00 -3.86
CA ALA A 87 -8.84 -1.56 -4.00
C ALA A 87 -8.35 -0.87 -2.72
N ASN A 88 -7.03 -0.87 -2.52
CA ASN A 88 -6.36 -0.27 -1.36
C ASN A 88 -5.18 0.59 -1.81
N VAL A 89 -4.99 1.70 -1.12
CA VAL A 89 -3.73 2.43 -1.10
C VAL A 89 -2.98 2.04 0.15
N SER A 90 -1.73 1.65 -0.02
CA SER A 90 -0.86 1.23 1.08
C SER A 90 0.48 1.97 1.01
N LEU A 91 1.19 2.00 2.14
CA LEU A 91 2.51 2.61 2.26
C LEU A 91 3.52 1.55 2.65
N GLU A 92 4.56 1.40 1.85
CA GLU A 92 5.73 0.56 2.12
C GLU A 92 6.71 1.23 3.11
N PRO A 93 7.73 0.51 3.63
CA PRO A 93 8.59 1.04 4.70
C PRO A 93 9.20 2.42 4.42
N GLY A 94 9.61 2.64 3.18
CA GLY A 94 10.25 3.87 2.71
C GLY A 94 9.30 4.94 2.18
N GLY A 95 7.98 4.74 2.32
CA GLY A 95 6.97 5.66 1.81
C GLY A 95 6.64 5.49 0.32
N GLN A 96 7.04 4.37 -0.30
CA GLN A 96 6.54 4.02 -1.62
C GLN A 96 5.01 3.92 -1.55
N PHE A 97 4.35 4.54 -2.52
CA PHE A 97 2.92 4.76 -2.51
C PHE A 97 2.23 3.75 -3.42
N GLU A 98 1.64 2.74 -2.81
CA GLU A 98 1.13 1.57 -3.49
C GLU A 98 -0.35 1.72 -3.89
N LEU A 99 -0.73 1.12 -5.01
CA LEU A 99 -2.10 0.68 -5.25
C LEU A 99 -2.11 -0.85 -5.24
N SER A 100 -2.96 -1.44 -4.42
CA SER A 100 -3.43 -2.82 -4.58
C SER A 100 -4.83 -2.76 -5.19
N GLY A 101 -4.94 -3.10 -6.48
CA GLY A 101 -6.16 -2.95 -7.27
C GLY A 101 -7.24 -3.97 -6.91
N ALA A 102 -8.48 -3.69 -7.30
CA ALA A 102 -9.58 -4.62 -7.10
C ALA A 102 -9.38 -5.92 -7.92
N PRO A 103 -10.02 -7.03 -7.52
CA PRO A 103 -10.03 -8.25 -8.33
C PRO A 103 -10.92 -8.06 -9.57
N LEU A 104 -10.32 -7.73 -10.71
CA LEU A 104 -11.01 -7.35 -11.95
C LEU A 104 -11.04 -8.48 -13.00
N LEU A 105 -11.94 -8.36 -13.98
CA LEU A 105 -12.16 -9.40 -14.98
C LEU A 105 -11.21 -9.28 -16.17
N THR A 106 -10.90 -8.06 -16.60
CA THR A 106 -10.13 -7.80 -17.82
C THR A 106 -8.95 -6.86 -17.59
N MET A 107 -7.96 -6.92 -18.49
CA MET A 107 -6.83 -5.98 -18.49
C MET A 107 -7.28 -4.54 -18.77
N HIS A 108 -8.39 -4.35 -19.48
CA HIS A 108 -8.96 -3.02 -19.73
C HIS A 108 -9.49 -2.39 -18.44
N ASP A 109 -10.13 -3.20 -17.59
CA ASP A 109 -10.59 -2.75 -16.27
C ASP A 109 -9.39 -2.34 -15.40
N ILE A 110 -8.31 -3.14 -15.40
CA ILE A 110 -7.08 -2.84 -14.65
C ILE A 110 -6.43 -1.55 -15.15
N CYS A 111 -6.37 -1.37 -16.47
CA CYS A 111 -5.83 -0.15 -17.08
C CYS A 111 -6.65 1.08 -16.66
N ALA A 112 -7.99 0.96 -16.67
CA ALA A 112 -8.88 2.03 -16.22
C ALA A 112 -8.72 2.36 -14.73
N GLU A 113 -8.66 1.35 -13.86
CA GLU A 113 -8.45 1.53 -12.42
C GLU A 113 -7.08 2.16 -12.13
N THR A 114 -6.03 1.66 -12.78
CA THR A 114 -4.67 2.21 -12.65
C THR A 114 -4.60 3.65 -13.14
N GLY A 115 -5.19 3.94 -14.30
CA GLY A 115 -5.24 5.29 -14.87
C GLY A 115 -5.98 6.27 -13.95
N GLN A 116 -7.16 5.89 -13.46
CA GLN A 116 -7.92 6.70 -12.51
C GLN A 116 -7.12 6.99 -11.24
N HIS A 117 -6.44 5.98 -10.67
CA HIS A 117 -5.60 6.19 -9.49
C HIS A 117 -4.46 7.17 -9.76
N LEU A 118 -3.79 7.04 -10.89
CA LEU A 118 -2.70 7.94 -11.27
C LEU A 118 -3.20 9.38 -11.45
N ASP A 119 -4.36 9.58 -12.06
CA ASP A 119 -4.98 10.90 -12.23
C ASP A 119 -5.36 11.54 -10.88
N GLU A 120 -5.98 10.75 -9.98
CA GLU A 120 -6.36 11.20 -8.63
C GLU A 120 -5.12 11.57 -7.81
N VAL A 121 -4.10 10.71 -7.81
CA VAL A 121 -2.82 10.95 -7.13
C VAL A 121 -2.14 12.19 -7.71
N LYS A 122 -2.07 12.31 -9.04
CA LYS A 122 -1.46 13.48 -9.69
C LYS A 122 -2.17 14.78 -9.32
N THR A 123 -3.51 14.77 -9.29
CA THR A 123 -4.29 15.96 -8.94
C THR A 123 -3.93 16.49 -7.55
N VAL A 124 -3.85 15.61 -6.55
CA VAL A 124 -3.47 16.01 -5.17
C VAL A 124 -1.98 16.32 -5.08
N ALA A 125 -1.13 15.53 -5.75
CA ALA A 125 0.31 15.71 -5.74
C ALA A 125 0.73 17.08 -6.31
N ASP A 126 0.09 17.54 -7.38
CA ASP A 126 0.35 18.85 -7.98
C ASP A 126 0.07 19.99 -6.99
N GLU A 127 -1.00 19.88 -6.18
CA GLU A 127 -1.34 20.85 -5.12
C GLU A 127 -0.30 20.90 -3.99
N LEU A 128 0.35 19.76 -3.72
CA LEU A 128 1.36 19.60 -2.66
C LEU A 128 2.80 19.82 -3.16
N GLY A 129 2.99 20.06 -4.46
CA GLY A 129 4.33 20.18 -5.07
C GLY A 129 5.11 18.86 -5.10
N LEU A 130 4.39 17.74 -5.26
CA LEU A 130 4.94 16.39 -5.29
C LEU A 130 4.97 15.82 -6.72
N GLY A 131 5.99 15.03 -7.01
CA GLY A 131 6.09 14.19 -8.19
C GLY A 131 6.12 12.71 -7.81
N PHE A 132 5.87 11.84 -8.79
CA PHE A 132 5.95 10.39 -8.62
C PHE A 132 6.82 9.75 -9.70
N MET A 133 7.56 8.71 -9.32
CA MET A 133 8.48 7.99 -10.19
C MET A 133 8.22 6.48 -10.13
N GLY A 134 8.00 5.85 -11.29
CA GLY A 134 7.83 4.41 -11.44
C GLY A 134 9.14 3.74 -11.84
N LEU A 135 10.01 3.45 -10.87
CA LEU A 135 11.25 2.69 -11.05
C LEU A 135 11.31 1.55 -10.02
N GLY A 136 12.17 0.55 -10.25
CA GLY A 136 12.40 -0.52 -9.28
C GLY A 136 13.32 -0.14 -8.10
N PHE A 137 14.05 0.96 -8.20
CA PHE A 137 14.95 1.46 -7.15
C PHE A 137 15.12 2.97 -7.26
N SER A 138 15.33 3.65 -6.14
CA SER A 138 15.63 5.10 -6.16
C SER A 138 17.00 5.35 -6.80
N PRO A 139 17.10 6.19 -7.84
CA PRO A 139 18.37 6.39 -8.54
C PRO A 139 19.35 7.29 -7.76
N VAL A 140 18.90 7.97 -6.70
CA VAL A 140 19.65 9.09 -6.09
C VAL A 140 19.69 9.10 -4.56
N TRP A 141 18.73 8.48 -3.87
CA TRP A 141 18.67 8.54 -2.41
C TRP A 141 19.54 7.46 -1.78
N LYS A 142 20.25 7.82 -0.71
CA LYS A 142 20.82 6.82 0.19
C LYS A 142 19.73 6.31 1.11
N ARG A 143 19.94 5.12 1.67
CA ARG A 143 18.99 4.54 2.64
C ARG A 143 18.75 5.43 3.86
N GLU A 144 19.76 6.17 4.31
CA GLU A 144 19.66 7.08 5.45
C GLU A 144 18.79 8.32 5.18
N ASP A 145 18.59 8.66 3.90
CA ASP A 145 17.74 9.77 3.47
C ASP A 145 16.26 9.38 3.39
N VAL A 146 15.96 8.08 3.30
CA VAL A 146 14.60 7.57 3.08
C VAL A 146 13.81 7.62 4.39
N PRO A 147 12.66 8.33 4.43
CA PRO A 147 11.82 8.41 5.61
C PRO A 147 11.19 7.06 5.92
N VAL A 148 10.83 6.86 7.17
CA VAL A 148 10.23 5.60 7.63
C VAL A 148 8.78 5.83 7.96
N MET A 149 7.89 5.06 7.34
CA MET A 149 6.45 5.18 7.57
C MET A 149 6.07 4.70 8.97
N PRO A 150 5.11 5.37 9.64
CA PRO A 150 4.74 5.08 11.03
C PRO A 150 3.83 3.84 11.16
N LYS A 151 4.33 2.66 10.75
CA LYS A 151 3.64 1.37 10.87
C LYS A 151 4.41 0.44 11.79
N GLY A 152 3.75 -0.10 12.82
CA GLY A 152 4.37 -0.93 13.86
C GLY A 152 5.11 -2.14 13.30
N ARG A 153 4.56 -2.77 12.23
CA ARG A 153 5.22 -3.91 11.56
C ARG A 153 6.64 -3.58 11.06
N TYR A 154 6.89 -2.34 10.65
CA TYR A 154 8.19 -1.93 10.13
C TYR A 154 9.25 -1.80 11.22
N VAL A 155 8.86 -1.52 12.47
CA VAL A 155 9.80 -1.52 13.60
C VAL A 155 10.37 -2.93 13.80
N ILE A 156 9.51 -3.94 13.73
CA ILE A 156 9.91 -5.35 13.88
C ILE A 156 10.85 -5.76 12.73
N MET A 157 10.42 -5.51 11.49
CA MET A 157 11.22 -5.86 10.31
C MET A 157 12.56 -5.15 10.31
N ARG A 158 12.60 -3.84 10.62
CA ARG A 158 13.85 -3.06 10.61
C ARG A 158 14.89 -3.58 11.61
N ASN A 159 14.42 -4.06 12.76
CA ASN A 159 15.28 -4.66 13.79
C ASN A 159 15.74 -6.08 13.44
N TYR A 160 14.97 -6.81 12.62
CA TYR A 160 15.25 -8.20 12.29
C TYR A 160 16.12 -8.36 11.04
N MET A 161 15.89 -7.57 10.00
CA MET A 161 16.56 -7.72 8.71
C MET A 161 18.10 -7.72 8.76
N PRO A 162 18.77 -6.87 9.58
CA PRO A 162 20.23 -6.94 9.74
C PRO A 162 20.76 -8.28 10.23
N LYS A 163 19.91 -9.08 10.91
CA LYS A 163 20.29 -10.38 11.48
C LYS A 163 20.30 -11.50 10.44
N VAL A 164 19.67 -11.28 9.28
CA VAL A 164 19.48 -12.30 8.24
C VAL A 164 20.08 -11.92 6.88
N GLY A 165 20.58 -10.69 6.72
CA GLY A 165 21.28 -10.25 5.51
C GLY A 165 21.59 -8.75 5.48
N GLY A 166 22.32 -8.32 4.46
CA GLY A 166 22.73 -6.91 4.30
C GLY A 166 21.81 -6.03 3.45
N LEU A 167 20.82 -6.62 2.75
CA LEU A 167 20.00 -5.95 1.74
C LEU A 167 18.49 -5.88 2.08
N GLY A 168 18.09 -6.35 3.26
CA GLY A 168 16.67 -6.42 3.65
C GLY A 168 16.08 -5.11 4.16
N LEU A 169 16.80 -3.99 4.05
CA LEU A 169 16.46 -2.69 4.62
C LEU A 169 16.56 -1.58 3.59
#